data_AF-A0A818KS91-F1
#
_entry.id   AF-A0A818KS91-F1
#
_cell.length_a   1.000
_cell.length_b   1.000
_cell.length_c   1.000
_cell.angle_alpha   90.00
_cell.angle_beta   90.00
_cell.angle_gamma   90.00
#
_symmetry.space_group_name_H-M   'P 1'
#
loop_
_entity.id
_entity.type
_entity.pdbx_description
1 polymer ?
#
loop_
_entity_poly.entity_id
_entity_poly.type
_entity_poly.pdbx_seq_one_letter_code
_entity_poly.pdbx_strand_id
1 'polypeptide(L)'
;MLDDSSVDSKVTLPSAPNVTWQHIWSFSETQDALSDSLFVAIPNEILLRIFQVLSVGDLCNVSLVCRSFKMIADQDEIWKSKCN
;
A
#
# COMPACT_ATOMS: atom_id res chain seq x y z
N MET A 1 -14.54 0.96 -58.08
CA MET A 1 -13.18 1.40 -57.73
C MET A 1 -13.30 1.98 -56.33
N LEU A 2 -13.07 1.16 -55.29
CA LEU A 2 -11.77 0.98 -54.60
C LEU A 2 -11.33 2.34 -53.99
N ASP A 3 -11.17 2.52 -52.67
CA ASP A 3 -10.51 1.63 -51.72
C ASP A 3 -11.01 1.77 -50.27
N ASP A 4 -10.85 0.64 -49.60
CA ASP A 4 -10.94 0.34 -48.18
C ASP A 4 -9.62 0.74 -47.50
N SER A 5 -9.65 1.46 -46.38
CA SER A 5 -8.53 1.46 -45.44
C SER A 5 -8.97 1.90 -44.03
N SER A 6 -9.63 0.99 -43.32
CA SER A 6 -9.71 1.03 -41.86
C SER A 6 -8.31 0.79 -41.28
N VAL A 7 -7.63 1.86 -40.86
CA VAL A 7 -6.34 1.76 -40.18
C VAL A 7 -6.59 1.48 -38.70
N ASP A 8 -6.65 0.20 -38.35
CA ASP A 8 -6.61 -0.28 -36.97
C ASP A 8 -5.27 0.11 -36.32
N SER A 9 -5.25 1.30 -35.72
CA SER A 9 -4.15 1.75 -34.88
C SER A 9 -4.27 1.00 -33.55
N LYS A 10 -3.65 -0.17 -33.49
CA LYS A 10 -3.45 -0.92 -32.26
C LYS A 10 -2.63 -0.05 -31.29
N VAL A 11 -3.33 0.69 -30.43
CA VAL A 11 -2.74 1.47 -29.35
C VAL A 11 -2.08 0.48 -28.41
N THR A 12 -0.77 0.30 -28.56
CA THR A 12 0.06 -0.39 -27.57
C THR A 12 0.05 0.49 -26.32
N LEU A 13 -0.89 0.22 -25.42
CA LEU A 13 -0.89 0.79 -24.08
C LEU A 13 0.49 0.51 -23.46
N PRO A 14 1.19 1.52 -22.94
CA PRO A 14 2.40 1.27 -22.19
C PRO A 14 2.04 0.35 -21.03
N SER A 15 2.68 -0.82 -20.97
CA SER A 15 2.59 -1.75 -19.84
C SER A 15 2.71 -0.93 -18.56
N ALA A 16 1.71 -1.05 -17.69
CA ALA A 16 1.71 -0.37 -16.40
C ALA A 16 3.09 -0.55 -15.76
N PRO A 17 3.70 0.53 -15.22
CA PRO A 17 4.96 0.38 -14.52
C PRO A 17 4.74 -0.68 -13.45
N ASN A 18 5.69 -1.62 -13.34
CA ASN A 18 5.67 -2.62 -12.30
C ASN A 18 5.90 -1.86 -10.97
N VAL A 19 4.82 -1.32 -10.38
CA VAL A 19 4.83 -0.59 -9.11
C VAL A 19 5.02 -1.63 -8.01
N THR A 20 6.22 -2.18 -7.94
CA THR A 20 6.62 -2.95 -6.77
C THR A 20 6.85 -1.94 -5.66
N TRP A 21 6.16 -2.07 -4.53
CA TRP A 21 6.38 -1.23 -3.34
C TRP A 21 7.82 -1.29 -2.78
N GLN A 22 8.70 -2.05 -3.44
CA GLN A 22 10.13 -2.12 -3.18
C GLN A 22 10.86 -0.78 -3.42
N HIS A 23 10.38 0.08 -4.33
CA HIS A 23 11.03 1.39 -4.58
C HIS A 23 10.59 2.51 -3.64
N ILE A 24 9.47 2.33 -2.93
CA ILE A 24 8.87 3.37 -2.07
C ILE A 24 9.47 3.34 -0.66
N TRP A 25 9.89 2.16 -0.21
CA TRP A 25 10.50 1.97 1.09
C TRP A 25 11.90 1.39 0.92
N SER A 26 12.90 2.24 0.66
CA SER A 26 14.29 1.81 0.74
C SER A 26 14.58 1.32 2.17
N PHE A 27 15.30 0.21 2.28
CA PHE A 27 15.52 -0.46 3.56
C PHE A 27 16.27 0.44 4.56
N SER A 28 17.15 1.33 4.07
CA SER A 28 17.93 2.21 4.95
C SER A 28 17.15 3.46 5.40
N GLU A 29 16.33 4.07 4.55
CA GLU A 29 15.66 5.34 4.90
C GLU A 29 14.51 5.15 5.91
N THR A 30 13.92 3.96 5.97
CA THR A 30 12.79 3.67 6.87
C THR A 30 13.20 3.27 8.28
N GLN A 31 14.43 2.77 8.45
CA GLN A 31 14.90 2.32 9.76
C GLN A 31 15.26 3.50 10.66
N ASP A 32 15.87 4.55 10.11
CA ASP A 32 16.32 5.72 10.87
C ASP A 32 15.17 6.67 11.24
N ALA A 33 14.13 6.78 10.39
CA ALA A 33 12.97 7.65 10.67
C ALA A 33 12.09 7.13 11.82
N LEU A 34 12.24 5.85 12.19
CA LEU A 34 11.43 5.20 13.21
C LEU A 34 12.21 4.83 14.47
N SER A 35 13.55 4.85 14.46
CA SER A 35 14.33 4.52 15.66
C SER A 35 14.00 5.45 16.84
N ASP A 36 13.56 6.68 16.56
CA ASP A 36 13.10 7.66 17.56
C ASP A 36 11.56 7.70 17.72
N SER A 37 10.83 6.84 17.01
CA SER A 37 9.37 6.80 17.05
C SER A 37 8.87 5.97 18.23
N LEU A 38 8.00 6.56 19.04
CA LEU A 38 7.31 5.87 20.14
C LEU A 38 6.56 4.62 19.67
N PHE A 39 6.16 4.57 18.40
CA PHE A 39 5.42 3.45 17.82
C PHE A 39 6.27 2.20 17.61
N VAL A 40 7.60 2.29 17.57
CA VAL A 40 8.48 1.10 17.45
C VAL A 40 8.54 0.31 18.75
N ALA A 41 8.38 0.97 19.89
CA ALA A 41 8.34 0.31 21.19
C ALA A 41 7.00 -0.40 21.46
N ILE A 42 5.96 -0.13 20.66
CA ILE A 42 4.63 -0.72 20.83
C ILE A 42 4.60 -2.09 20.16
N PRO A 43 4.17 -3.16 20.86
CA PRO A 43 3.99 -4.48 20.25
C PRO A 43 2.99 -4.44 19.08
N ASN A 44 3.25 -5.25 18.06
CA ASN A 44 2.43 -5.30 16.84
C ASN A 44 0.97 -5.63 17.13
N GLU A 45 0.70 -6.44 18.14
CA GLU A 45 -0.65 -6.85 18.55
C GLU A 45 -1.46 -5.65 19.06
N ILE A 46 -0.80 -4.71 19.75
CA ILE A 46 -1.44 -3.49 20.25
C ILE A 46 -1.69 -2.53 19.08
N LEU A 47 -0.73 -2.37 18.16
CA LEU A 47 -0.93 -1.59 16.94
C LEU A 47 -2.08 -2.14 16.10
N LEU A 48 -2.17 -3.46 15.95
CA LEU A 48 -3.27 -4.13 15.26
C LEU A 48 -4.63 -3.79 15.88
N ARG A 49 -4.75 -3.82 17.22
CA ARG A 49 -5.97 -3.42 17.94
C ARG A 49 -6.33 -1.94 17.72
N ILE A 50 -5.33 -1.06 17.69
CA ILE A 50 -5.53 0.36 17.38
C ILE A 50 -6.03 0.51 15.93
N PHE A 51 -5.41 -0.20 14.98
CA PHE A 51 -5.79 -0.11 13.57
C PHE A 51 -7.21 -0.63 13.33
N GLN A 52 -7.65 -1.66 14.08
CA GLN A 52 -9.02 -2.16 14.03
C GLN A 52 -10.09 -1.11 14.36
N VAL A 53 -9.80 -0.05 15.12
CA VAL A 53 -10.77 1.00 15.45
C VAL A 53 -10.77 2.18 14.47
N LEU A 54 -9.76 2.28 13.60
CA LEU A 54 -9.63 3.38 12.63
C LEU A 54 -10.68 3.28 11.51
N SER A 55 -10.99 4.40 10.84
CA SER A 55 -11.83 4.36 9.63
C SER A 55 -11.10 3.64 8.49
N VAL A 56 -11.85 3.16 7.48
CA VAL A 56 -11.24 2.54 6.28
C VAL A 56 -10.29 3.51 5.58
N GLY A 57 -10.65 4.79 5.50
CA GLY A 57 -9.80 5.82 4.89
C GLY A 57 -8.49 6.01 5.65
N ASP A 58 -8.56 6.05 6.98
CA ASP A 58 -7.36 6.19 7.83
C ASP A 58 -6.46 4.96 7.74
N LEU A 59 -7.04 3.76 7.67
CA LEU A 59 -6.30 2.51 7.47
C LEU A 59 -5.50 2.50 6.17
N CYS A 60 -6.08 3.00 5.07
CA CYS A 60 -5.35 3.16 3.83
C CYS A 60 -4.13 4.07 4.00
N ASN A 61 -4.27 5.16 4.76
CA ASN A 61 -3.18 6.10 5.04
C ASN A 61 -2.11 5.51 5.97
N VAL A 62 -2.48 4.68 6.94
CA VAL A 62 -1.54 4.00 7.85
C VAL A 62 -0.52 3.16 7.07
N SER A 63 -0.93 2.52 5.99
CA SER A 63 -0.03 1.74 5.11
C SER A 63 1.06 2.58 4.42
N LEU A 64 0.88 3.91 4.39
CA LEU A 64 1.80 4.88 3.79
C LEU A 64 2.75 5.52 4.81
N VAL A 65 2.63 5.19 6.11
CA VAL A 65 3.47 5.77 7.16
C VAL A 65 4.84 5.11 7.20
N CYS A 66 4.88 3.78 7.21
CA CYS A 66 6.11 3.02 7.17
C CYS A 66 5.86 1.54 6.84
N ARG A 67 6.96 0.80 6.62
CA ARG A 67 6.91 -0.63 6.33
C ARG A 67 6.24 -1.46 7.43
N SER A 68 6.52 -1.17 8.70
CA SER A 68 5.93 -1.89 9.83
C SER A 68 4.40 -1.70 9.84
N PHE A 69 3.96 -0.45 9.70
CA PHE A 69 2.53 -0.12 9.70
C PHE A 69 1.82 -0.74 8.50
N LYS A 70 2.45 -0.74 7.32
CA LYS A 70 1.94 -1.47 6.15
C LYS A 70 1.74 -2.95 6.44
N MET A 71 2.76 -3.62 6.98
CA MET A 71 2.67 -5.06 7.28
C MET A 71 1.55 -5.40 8.25
N ILE A 72 1.28 -4.52 9.22
CA ILE A 72 0.19 -4.70 10.19
C ILE A 72 -1.16 -4.36 9.54
N ALA A 73 -1.26 -3.27 8.78
CA ALA A 73 -2.47 -2.84 8.07
C ALA A 73 -2.93 -3.85 7.01
N ASP A 74 -2.01 -4.59 6.41
CA ASP A 74 -2.30 -5.64 5.41
C ASP A 74 -2.79 -6.96 6.06
N GLN A 75 -2.89 -7.06 7.39
CA GLN A 75 -3.42 -8.25 8.07
C GLN A 75 -4.93 -8.42 7.84
N ASP A 76 -5.35 -9.61 7.41
CA ASP A 76 -6.76 -9.97 7.16
C ASP A 76 -7.69 -9.68 8.35
N GLU A 77 -7.18 -9.79 9.57
CA GLU A 77 -7.95 -9.55 10.79
C GLU A 77 -8.54 -8.13 10.87
N ILE A 78 -7.82 -7.13 10.34
CA ILE A 78 -8.29 -5.75 10.28
C ILE A 78 -9.48 -5.67 9.33
N TRP A 79 -9.34 -6.20 8.12
CA TRP A 79 -10.36 -6.08 7.09
C TRP A 79 -11.61 -6.91 7.39
N LYS A 80 -11.46 -8.08 8.03
CA LYS A 80 -12.59 -8.86 8.55
C LYS A 80 -13.46 -8.05 9.52
N SER A 81 -12.86 -7.18 10.33
CA SER A 81 -13.62 -6.30 11.24
C SER A 81 -14.35 -5.15 10.54
N LYS A 82 -13.94 -4.80 9.31
CA LYS A 82 -14.52 -3.68 8.54
C LYS A 82 -15.60 -4.10 7.55
N CYS A 83 -15.63 -5.36 7.14
CA CYS A 83 -16.58 -5.90 6.17
C CYS A 83 -17.84 -6.52 6.80
N ASN A 84 -18.04 -6.36 8.12
CA ASN A 84 -19.26 -6.81 8.83
C ASN A 84 -20.35 -5.75 8.82
#